data_AF-A0A1D9PAL3-F1
#
_entry.id   AF-A0A1D9PAL3-F1
#
_cell.length_a   1.000
_cell.length_b   1.000
_cell.length_c   1.000
_cell.angle_alpha   90.00
_cell.angle_beta   90.00
_cell.angle_gamma   90.00
#
_symmetry.space_group_name_H-M   'P 1'
#
loop_
_entity.id
_entity.type
_entity.pdbx_description
1 polymer ?
#
loop_
_entity_poly.entity_id
_entity_poly.type
_entity_poly.pdbx_seq_one_letter_code
_entity_poly.pdbx_strand_id
1 'polypeptide(L)'
;METVKENEVYKRERETRFTLKETITLKLPVEKVYIKEEYDWYMTVALEKVDKVTTDRRLLTADLILQYRWAIREGYQHQLDSALKNRYDYPRNQNTVKGIQGYIDRIKKASDAEMENL
;
A
#
# COMPACT_ATOMS: atom_id res chain seq x y z
N MET A 1 -10.89 13.39 -15.72
CA MET A 1 -10.46 12.69 -14.49
C MET A 1 -11.20 13.34 -13.33
N GLU A 2 -11.66 12.53 -12.40
CA GLU A 2 -12.35 12.98 -11.19
C GLU A 2 -11.44 12.77 -9.98
N THR A 3 -11.25 13.81 -9.16
CA THR A 3 -10.51 13.68 -7.90
C THR A 3 -11.35 12.89 -6.91
N VAL A 4 -10.88 11.71 -6.55
CA VAL A 4 -11.54 10.83 -5.58
C VAL A 4 -11.15 11.21 -4.15
N LYS A 5 -9.87 11.53 -3.94
CA LYS A 5 -9.34 11.92 -2.63
C LYS A 5 -8.04 12.68 -2.80
N GLU A 6 -7.80 13.64 -1.92
CA GLU A 6 -6.53 14.35 -1.85
C GLU A 6 -6.18 14.69 -0.40
N ASN A 7 -4.92 14.51 -0.04
CA ASN A 7 -4.34 14.96 1.21
C ASN A 7 -2.87 15.35 1.01
N GLU A 8 -2.16 15.63 2.10
CA GLU A 8 -0.73 16.00 2.09
C GLU A 8 0.22 14.90 1.59
N VAL A 9 -0.19 13.62 1.66
CA VAL A 9 0.63 12.46 1.30
C VAL A 9 0.38 12.02 -0.14
N TYR A 10 -0.87 12.06 -0.61
CA TYR A 10 -1.22 11.62 -1.96
C TYR A 10 -2.45 12.32 -2.53
N LYS A 11 -2.60 12.24 -3.85
CA LYS A 11 -3.80 12.55 -4.61
C LYS A 11 -4.24 11.31 -5.38
N ARG A 12 -5.53 11.00 -5.37
CA ARG A 12 -6.14 9.87 -6.09
C ARG A 12 -7.19 10.39 -7.07
N GLU A 13 -7.00 10.07 -8.34
CA GLU A 13 -7.85 10.47 -9.44
C GLU A 13 -8.35 9.24 -10.17
N ARG A 14 -9.60 9.25 -10.63
CA ARG A 14 -10.20 8.18 -11.42
C ARG A 14 -10.51 8.66 -12.83
N GLU A 15 -10.33 7.78 -13.81
CA GLU A 15 -10.83 8.01 -15.16
C GLU A 15 -12.37 7.97 -15.15
N THR A 16 -13.00 9.02 -15.68
CA THR A 16 -14.46 9.21 -15.60
C THR A 16 -15.28 8.32 -16.55
N ARG A 17 -14.66 7.42 -17.32
CA ARG A 17 -15.33 6.61 -18.35
C ARG A 17 -15.06 5.12 -18.13
N PHE A 18 -16.10 4.36 -17.75
CA PHE A 18 -16.22 2.88 -17.75
C PHE A 18 -14.99 2.03 -17.33
N THR A 19 -13.98 2.62 -16.70
CA THR A 19 -12.79 1.95 -16.18
C THR A 19 -12.69 2.24 -14.67
N LEU A 20 -12.24 1.26 -13.89
CA LEU A 20 -11.87 1.44 -12.47
C LEU A 20 -10.38 1.79 -12.33
N LYS A 21 -9.76 2.26 -13.41
CA LYS A 21 -8.37 2.68 -13.45
C LYS A 21 -8.21 3.99 -12.67
N GLU A 22 -7.25 3.99 -11.77
CA GLU A 22 -6.96 5.15 -10.92
C GLU A 22 -5.51 5.59 -11.09
N THR A 23 -5.30 6.90 -11.12
CA THR A 23 -4.00 7.53 -11.03
C THR A 23 -3.79 7.98 -9.59
N ILE A 24 -2.69 7.54 -8.98
CA ILE A 24 -2.30 7.91 -7.62
C ILE A 24 -1.00 8.71 -7.70
N THR A 25 -1.05 9.98 -7.32
CA THR A 25 0.14 10.83 -7.19
C THR A 25 0.59 10.83 -5.74
N LEU A 26 1.69 10.14 -5.45
CA LEU A 26 2.34 10.12 -4.14
C LEU A 26 3.25 11.34 -4.03
N LYS A 27 3.04 12.22 -3.05
CA LYS A 27 3.61 13.57 -3.03
C LYS A 27 5.01 13.68 -2.41
N LEU A 28 5.42 12.70 -1.60
CA LEU A 28 6.63 12.79 -0.76
C LEU A 28 7.68 11.71 -1.09
N PRO A 29 8.99 11.99 -0.92
CA PRO A 29 9.57 13.33 -0.77
C PRO A 29 9.55 14.11 -2.10
N VAL A 30 9.37 13.40 -3.22
CA VAL A 30 9.23 13.91 -4.57
C VAL A 30 8.02 13.22 -5.17
N GLU A 31 7.26 13.94 -6.00
CA GLU A 31 6.07 13.39 -6.64
C GLU A 31 6.38 12.15 -7.47
N LYS A 32 5.59 11.11 -7.26
CA LYS A 32 5.65 9.86 -8.02
C LYS A 32 4.24 9.44 -8.40
N VAL A 33 4.04 9.23 -9.69
CA VAL A 33 2.77 8.75 -10.23
C VAL A 33 2.75 7.22 -10.24
N TYR A 34 1.67 6.66 -9.74
CA TYR A 34 1.36 5.24 -9.78
C TYR A 34 0.03 5.02 -10.49
N ILE A 35 0.04 4.16 -11.50
CA ILE A 35 -1.18 3.75 -12.20
C ILE A 35 -1.70 2.49 -11.52
N LYS A 36 -2.83 2.63 -10.83
CA LYS A 36 -3.49 1.53 -10.14
C LYS A 36 -4.47 0.85 -11.09
N GLU A 37 -4.16 -0.41 -11.40
CA GLU A 37 -5.05 -1.30 -12.12
C GLU A 37 -6.24 -1.74 -11.24
N GLU A 38 -7.30 -2.24 -11.88
CA GLU A 38 -8.53 -2.63 -11.17
C GLU A 38 -8.30 -3.75 -10.15
N TYR A 39 -7.46 -4.72 -10.52
CA TYR A 39 -7.14 -5.87 -9.68
C TYR A 39 -6.22 -5.53 -8.50
N ASP A 40 -5.58 -4.36 -8.49
CA ASP A 40 -4.65 -3.95 -7.43
C ASP A 40 -5.38 -3.36 -6.23
N TRP A 41 -6.15 -4.20 -5.54
CA TRP A 41 -6.78 -3.82 -4.27
C TRP A 41 -5.75 -3.62 -3.15
N TYR A 42 -4.53 -4.15 -3.28
CA TYR A 42 -3.44 -3.99 -2.30
C TYR A 42 -3.06 -2.52 -2.12
N MET A 43 -3.05 -1.75 -3.22
CA MET A 43 -2.81 -0.31 -3.14
C MET A 43 -3.92 0.43 -2.38
N THR A 44 -5.19 0.04 -2.56
CA THR A 44 -6.29 0.61 -1.79
C THR A 44 -6.10 0.38 -0.29
N VAL A 45 -5.81 -0.87 0.10
CA VAL A 45 -5.57 -1.24 1.51
C VAL A 45 -4.37 -0.47 2.08
N ALA A 46 -3.29 -0.33 1.31
CA ALA A 46 -2.12 0.46 1.73
C ALA A 46 -2.52 1.92 2.01
N LEU A 47 -3.25 2.57 1.11
CA LEU A 47 -3.67 3.97 1.27
C LEU A 47 -4.65 4.16 2.44
N GLU A 48 -5.58 3.24 2.65
CA GLU A 48 -6.52 3.29 3.79
C GLU A 48 -5.80 3.15 5.13
N LYS A 49 -4.69 2.41 5.18
CA LYS A 49 -3.83 2.32 6.36
C LYS A 49 -2.98 3.58 6.54
N VAL A 50 -2.44 4.13 5.46
CA VAL A 50 -1.74 5.44 5.44
C VAL A 50 -2.63 6.56 5.98
N ASP A 51 -3.92 6.56 5.60
CA ASP A 51 -4.89 7.54 6.08
C ASP A 51 -5.12 7.47 7.59
N LYS A 52 -4.95 6.29 8.20
CA LYS A 52 -5.09 6.09 9.65
C LYS A 52 -3.85 6.49 10.45
N VAL A 53 -2.73 6.79 9.79
CA VAL A 53 -1.50 7.26 10.46
C VAL A 53 -1.66 8.74 10.80
N THR A 54 -1.64 9.08 12.09
CA THR A 54 -1.83 10.45 12.57
C THR A 54 -0.53 11.17 12.93
N THR A 55 0.57 10.44 13.13
CA THR A 55 1.88 10.99 13.54
C THR A 55 2.94 10.73 12.48
N ASP A 56 3.96 11.60 12.42
CA ASP A 56 5.12 11.48 11.52
C ASP A 56 4.75 11.30 10.04
N ARG A 57 3.62 11.87 9.60
CA ARG A 57 3.07 11.69 8.25
C ARG A 57 4.04 12.11 7.13
N ARG A 58 4.96 13.03 7.40
CA ARG A 58 6.07 13.40 6.50
C ARG A 58 6.99 12.24 6.09
N LEU A 59 6.99 11.14 6.86
CA LEU A 59 7.76 9.93 6.58
C LEU A 59 7.00 8.93 5.69
N LEU A 60 5.74 9.20 5.35
CA LEU A 60 4.94 8.39 4.43
C LEU A 60 5.35 8.69 2.97
N THR A 61 6.58 8.35 2.64
CA THR A 61 7.15 8.56 1.31
C THR A 61 6.53 7.61 0.29
N ALA A 62 6.64 7.96 -0.99
CA ALA A 62 6.21 7.14 -2.11
C ALA A 62 6.85 5.75 -2.05
N ASP A 63 8.14 5.69 -1.72
CA ASP A 63 8.87 4.44 -1.55
C ASP A 63 8.29 3.58 -0.42
N LEU A 64 8.05 4.16 0.76
CA LEU A 64 7.45 3.42 1.88
C LEU A 64 6.05 2.89 1.54
N ILE A 65 5.21 3.70 0.89
CA ILE A 65 3.85 3.31 0.50
C ILE A 65 3.88 2.19 -0.54
N LEU A 66 4.76 2.27 -1.54
CA LEU A 66 4.90 1.25 -2.57
C LEU A 66 5.46 -0.06 -2.00
N GLN A 67 6.45 0.01 -1.11
CA GLN A 67 6.95 -1.18 -0.39
C GLN A 67 5.86 -1.79 0.49
N TYR A 68 5.03 -0.98 1.14
CA TYR A 68 3.92 -1.49 1.94
C TYR A 68 2.87 -2.19 1.08
N ARG A 69 2.50 -1.60 -0.06
CA ARG A 69 1.63 -2.23 -1.06
C ARG A 69 2.23 -3.55 -1.55
N TRP A 70 3.53 -3.61 -1.82
CA TRP A 70 4.22 -4.84 -2.18
C TRP A 70 4.11 -5.88 -1.06
N ALA A 71 4.41 -5.52 0.18
CA ALA A 71 4.32 -6.43 1.32
C ALA A 71 2.88 -6.94 1.57
N ILE A 72 1.85 -6.14 1.29
CA ILE A 72 0.45 -6.61 1.34
C ILE A 72 0.20 -7.64 0.23
N ARG A 73 0.69 -7.39 -0.99
CA ARG A 73 0.59 -8.35 -2.09
C ARG A 73 1.27 -9.67 -1.76
N GLU A 74 2.53 -9.65 -1.32
CA GLU A 74 3.27 -10.87 -0.97
C GLU A 74 2.60 -11.59 0.21
N GLY A 75 2.20 -10.83 1.24
CA GLY A 75 1.43 -11.33 2.38
C GLY A 75 0.20 -12.15 1.97
N TYR A 76 -0.51 -11.70 0.93
CA TYR A 76 -1.66 -12.39 0.38
C TYR A 76 -1.28 -13.53 -0.58
N GLN A 77 -0.48 -13.25 -1.61
CA GLN A 77 -0.21 -14.19 -2.72
C GLN A 77 0.53 -15.43 -2.26
N HIS A 78 1.46 -15.26 -1.32
CA HIS A 78 2.26 -16.33 -0.75
C HIS A 78 1.74 -16.78 0.63
N GLN A 79 0.57 -16.27 1.06
CA GLN A 79 -0.04 -16.59 2.35
C GLN A 79 0.87 -16.31 3.57
N LEU A 80 1.80 -15.36 3.44
CA LEU A 80 2.75 -14.96 4.48
C LEU A 80 2.09 -14.15 5.61
N ASP A 81 0.90 -13.58 5.39
CA ASP A 81 0.05 -13.04 6.45
C ASP A 81 -1.30 -13.74 6.46
N SER A 82 -1.51 -14.60 7.47
CA SER A 82 -2.79 -15.29 7.71
C SER A 82 -4.00 -14.38 7.90
N ALA A 83 -3.79 -13.09 8.18
CA ALA A 83 -4.85 -12.10 8.27
C ALA A 83 -5.36 -11.63 6.89
N LEU A 84 -4.59 -11.80 5.81
CA LEU A 84 -4.93 -11.37 4.45
C LEU A 84 -5.48 -12.54 3.63
N LYS A 85 -6.80 -12.70 3.58
CA LYS A 85 -7.46 -13.80 2.84
C LYS A 85 -8.25 -13.31 1.62
N ASN A 86 -8.62 -12.04 1.58
CA ASN A 86 -9.34 -11.43 0.47
C ASN A 86 -9.19 -9.90 0.48
N ARG A 87 -9.80 -9.23 -0.50
CA ARG A 87 -9.71 -7.78 -0.72
C ARG A 87 -10.31 -6.89 0.38
N TYR A 88 -11.04 -7.46 1.34
CA TYR A 88 -11.64 -6.74 2.46
C TYR A 88 -10.83 -6.89 3.75
N ASP A 89 -9.76 -7.69 3.71
CA ASP A 89 -8.86 -7.88 4.84
C ASP A 89 -7.76 -6.83 4.88
N TYR A 90 -7.17 -6.66 6.07
CA TYR A 90 -6.12 -5.68 6.32
C TYR A 90 -4.95 -6.33 7.07
N PRO A 91 -3.72 -5.87 6.80
CA PRO A 91 -2.57 -6.29 7.58
C PRO A 91 -2.75 -5.88 9.05
N ARG A 92 -2.42 -6.80 9.96
CA ARG A 92 -2.50 -6.58 11.40
C ARG A 92 -1.24 -5.89 11.93
N ASN A 93 -1.03 -4.65 11.50
CA ASN A 93 0.02 -3.77 12.01
C ASN A 93 -0.55 -2.49 12.62
N GLN A 94 0.21 -1.86 13.51
CA GLN A 94 -0.17 -0.56 14.09
C GLN A 94 -0.27 0.51 13.00
N ASN A 95 -1.20 1.47 13.18
CA ASN A 95 -1.37 2.61 12.26
C ASN A 95 -0.32 3.70 12.54
N THR A 96 0.95 3.33 12.50
CA THR A 96 2.10 4.23 12.67
C THR A 96 3.10 3.95 11.57
N VAL A 97 3.99 4.91 11.27
CA VAL A 97 5.08 4.71 10.30
C VAL A 97 5.93 3.50 10.68
N LYS A 98 6.29 3.36 11.96
CA LYS A 98 7.03 2.20 12.48
C LYS A 98 6.25 0.89 12.33
N GLY A 99 4.93 0.92 12.56
CA GLY A 99 4.08 -0.25 12.36
C GLY A 99 4.03 -0.70 10.90
N ILE A 100 4.04 0.25 9.95
CA ILE A 100 4.13 -0.04 8.51
C ILE A 100 5.51 -0.64 8.16
N GLN A 101 6.60 -0.01 8.60
CA GLN A 101 7.96 -0.50 8.37
C GLN A 101 8.18 -1.91 8.93
N GLY A 102 7.78 -2.13 10.19
CA GLY A 102 7.91 -3.46 10.82
C GLY A 102 7.08 -4.54 10.12
N TYR A 103 5.95 -4.19 9.52
CA TYR A 103 5.19 -5.11 8.68
C TYR A 103 5.95 -5.48 7.40
N ILE A 104 6.50 -4.48 6.69
CA ILE A 104 7.30 -4.70 5.48
C ILE A 104 8.47 -5.64 5.79
N ASP A 105 9.22 -5.36 6.86
CA ASP A 105 10.38 -6.16 7.25
C ASP A 105 9.99 -7.62 7.57
N ARG A 106 8.87 -7.83 8.25
CA ARG A 106 8.36 -9.16 8.57
C ARG A 106 8.02 -9.94 7.31
N ILE A 107 7.31 -9.34 6.36
CA ILE A 107 6.95 -10.00 5.10
C ILE A 107 8.18 -10.25 4.24
N LYS A 108 9.09 -9.29 4.15
CA LYS A 108 10.34 -9.46 3.40
C LYS A 108 11.15 -10.64 3.92
N LYS A 109 11.35 -10.74 5.24
CA LYS A 109 12.05 -11.89 5.85
C LYS A 109 11.36 -13.22 5.57
N ALA A 110 10.03 -13.25 5.60
CA ALA A 110 9.28 -14.47 5.30
C ALA A 110 9.42 -14.88 3.82
N SER A 111 9.35 -13.91 2.91
CA SER A 111 9.52 -14.12 1.47
C SER A 111 10.95 -14.56 1.11
N ASP A 112 11.98 -13.92 1.71
CA ASP A 112 13.38 -14.30 1.54
C ASP A 112 13.60 -15.75 2.03
N ALA A 113 13.01 -16.13 3.17
CA ALA A 113 13.09 -17.49 3.70
C ALA A 113 12.37 -18.53 2.82
N GLU A 114 11.26 -18.20 2.16
CA GLU A 114 10.64 -19.09 1.16
C GLU A 114 11.56 -19.31 -0.04
N MET A 115 12.22 -18.25 -0.52
CA MET A 115 13.13 -18.32 -1.67
C MET A 115 14.40 -19.13 -1.40
N GLU A 116 14.94 -19.08 -0.17
CA GLU A 116 16.10 -19.91 0.23
C GLU A 116 15.77 -21.41 0.33
N ASN A 117 14.49 -21.77 0.45
CA ASN A 117 14.02 -23.15 0.56
C ASN A 117 13.55 -23.75 -0.78
N LEU A 118 13.67 -23.01 -1.90
CA LEU A 118 13.38 -23.44 -3.27
C LEU A 118 14.63 -23.96 -3.98
#